data_AF-D3PCZ7-F1
#
_entry.id   AF-D3PCZ7-F1
#
_cell.length_a   1.000
_cell.length_b   1.000
_cell.length_c   1.000
_cell.angle_alpha   90.00
_cell.angle_beta   90.00
_cell.angle_gamma   90.00
#
_symmetry.space_group_name_H-M   'P 1'
#
loop_
_entity.id
_entity.type
_entity.pdbx_description
1 polymer ?
#
loop_
_entity_poly.entity_id
_entity_poly.type
_entity_poly.pdbx_seq_one_letter_code
_entity_poly.pdbx_strand_id
1 'polypeptide(L)'
;MWLFRLIYSLIIMIVFVLLRDKIGIDINYAVAYGFGVILAINILEILITDLKSFKILSGIIGGVLFLIISYLIMSPLSSFITSEPIKLAIYFVITYIGILVGYKNYTIVENLFSKISLVPVKTKVVKIPKIIDTSTLIDGRILDIIETGFLEGELVIPTFVLKELQNIADSHEHLRRQKGKRGLSILQRLKEQKKIPVKIDETDFHNIGTVDEKLVKLAKKYKGKIITTDHNLLKVAEIQNVEVLNINSLAIALRQTVLPGEVLEITVVKEGKEHNQGVGYLEDGTMVVVENGKSLIGETVKVEITSLLQTETGRIIFARQK
;
A
#
# COMPACT_ATOMS: atom_id res chain seq x y z
N MET A 1 24.45 -17.23 -12.03
CA MET A 1 24.46 -16.38 -13.24
C MET A 1 25.87 -16.10 -13.77
N TRP A 2 26.83 -15.59 -12.98
CA TRP A 2 28.20 -15.32 -13.46
C TRP A 2 28.93 -16.55 -14.04
N LEU A 3 28.79 -17.71 -13.41
CA LEU A 3 29.37 -18.97 -13.91
C LEU A 3 28.79 -19.36 -15.29
N PHE A 4 27.49 -19.20 -15.49
CA PHE A 4 26.83 -19.45 -16.76
C PHE A 4 27.32 -18.50 -17.87
N ARG A 5 27.53 -17.21 -17.53
CA ARG A 5 28.09 -16.21 -18.46
C ARG A 5 29.51 -16.55 -18.91
N LEU A 6 30.34 -17.00 -17.99
CA LEU A 6 31.71 -17.40 -18.28
C LEU A 6 31.72 -18.63 -19.20
N ILE A 7 30.87 -19.62 -18.92
CA ILE A 7 30.77 -20.86 -19.72
C ILE A 7 30.33 -20.58 -21.15
N TYR A 8 29.23 -19.84 -21.39
CA TYR A 8 28.82 -19.59 -22.78
C TYR A 8 29.79 -18.67 -23.53
N SER A 9 30.42 -17.72 -22.84
CA SER A 9 31.41 -16.82 -23.45
C SER A 9 32.63 -17.61 -23.94
N LEU A 10 33.07 -18.58 -23.13
CA LEU A 10 34.15 -19.50 -23.49
C LEU A 10 33.76 -20.37 -24.70
N ILE A 11 32.52 -20.87 -24.73
CA ILE A 11 32.00 -21.67 -25.86
C ILE A 11 31.96 -20.83 -27.15
N ILE A 12 31.46 -19.60 -27.11
CA ILE A 12 31.41 -18.71 -28.28
C ILE A 12 32.83 -18.44 -28.80
N MET A 13 33.77 -18.15 -27.90
CA MET A 13 35.17 -17.93 -28.28
C MET A 13 35.78 -19.16 -28.94
N ILE A 14 35.55 -20.35 -28.38
CA ILE A 14 36.03 -21.62 -28.96
C ILE A 14 35.42 -21.85 -30.35
N VAL A 15 34.13 -21.57 -30.53
CA VAL A 15 33.45 -21.73 -31.84
C VAL A 15 34.05 -20.80 -32.89
N PHE A 16 34.29 -19.54 -32.58
CA PHE A 16 34.92 -18.60 -33.51
C PHE A 16 36.35 -19.02 -33.87
N VAL A 17 37.13 -19.51 -32.91
CA VAL A 17 38.50 -19.99 -33.14
C VAL A 17 38.52 -21.26 -34.00
N LEU A 18 37.63 -22.22 -33.74
CA LEU A 18 37.57 -23.48 -34.49
C LEU A 18 37.00 -23.32 -35.91
N LEU A 19 36.08 -22.38 -36.11
CA LEU A 19 35.49 -22.12 -37.42
C LEU A 19 36.27 -21.09 -38.25
N ARG A 20 37.36 -20.51 -37.72
CA ARG A 20 38.14 -19.46 -38.39
C ARG A 20 38.55 -19.86 -39.81
N ASP A 21 39.01 -21.11 -40.00
CA ASP A 21 39.55 -21.59 -41.28
C ASP A 21 38.42 -21.79 -42.31
N LYS A 22 37.19 -22.09 -41.85
CA LYS A 22 36.00 -22.18 -42.71
C LYS A 22 35.45 -20.81 -43.11
N ILE A 23 35.60 -19.81 -42.25
CA ILE A 23 35.15 -18.45 -42.50
C ILE A 23 36.24 -17.65 -43.26
N GLY A 24 37.45 -18.19 -43.38
CA GLY A 24 38.56 -17.57 -44.11
C GLY A 24 39.15 -16.38 -43.37
N ILE A 25 39.14 -16.40 -42.04
CA ILE A 25 39.55 -15.28 -41.21
C ILE A 25 40.75 -15.67 -40.33
N ASP A 26 41.74 -14.79 -40.21
CA ASP A 26 42.88 -15.00 -39.31
C ASP A 26 42.44 -15.10 -37.84
N ILE A 27 43.26 -15.78 -37.04
CA ILE A 27 43.04 -16.01 -35.61
C ILE A 27 42.76 -14.72 -34.83
N ASN A 28 43.44 -13.63 -35.19
CA ASN A 28 43.29 -12.34 -34.52
C ASN A 28 41.90 -11.73 -34.73
N TYR A 29 41.35 -11.85 -35.94
CA TYR A 29 39.99 -11.40 -36.22
C TYR A 29 38.93 -12.35 -35.66
N ALA A 30 39.19 -13.66 -35.67
CA ALA A 30 38.29 -14.63 -35.04
C ALA A 30 38.09 -14.33 -33.55
N VAL A 31 39.17 -14.00 -32.84
CA VAL A 31 39.12 -13.58 -31.43
C VAL A 31 38.37 -12.25 -31.28
N ALA A 32 38.64 -11.25 -32.13
CA ALA A 32 37.98 -9.96 -32.07
C ALA A 32 36.45 -10.06 -32.32
N TYR A 33 36.03 -10.85 -33.30
CA TYR A 33 34.61 -11.11 -33.56
C TYR A 33 33.95 -11.91 -32.44
N GLY A 34 34.65 -12.89 -31.86
CA GLY A 34 34.20 -13.60 -30.68
C GLY A 34 33.90 -12.67 -29.50
N PHE A 35 34.80 -11.73 -29.20
CA PHE A 35 34.57 -10.70 -28.19
C PHE A 35 33.37 -9.80 -28.52
N GLY A 36 33.23 -9.37 -29.78
CA GLY A 36 32.10 -8.56 -30.22
C GLY A 36 30.74 -9.24 -30.03
N VAL A 37 30.64 -10.54 -30.36
CA VAL A 37 29.40 -11.31 -30.21
C VAL A 37 29.05 -11.55 -28.73
N ILE A 38 30.05 -11.87 -27.90
CA ILE A 38 29.86 -12.03 -26.45
C ILE A 38 29.32 -10.73 -25.84
N LEU A 39 29.89 -9.59 -26.25
CA LEU A 39 29.48 -8.27 -25.80
C LEU A 39 28.04 -7.96 -26.23
N ALA A 40 27.69 -8.24 -27.49
CA ALA A 40 26.34 -8.02 -28.02
C ALA A 40 25.28 -8.84 -27.27
N ILE A 41 25.56 -10.11 -26.96
CA ILE A 41 24.65 -10.98 -26.21
C ILE A 41 24.44 -10.46 -24.77
N ASN A 42 25.51 -10.02 -24.10
CA ASN A 42 25.40 -9.45 -22.76
C ASN A 42 24.59 -8.14 -22.76
N ILE A 43 24.76 -7.28 -23.79
CA ILE A 43 23.94 -6.08 -23.95
C ILE A 43 22.46 -6.46 -24.14
N LEU A 44 22.18 -7.44 -25.01
CA LEU A 44 20.81 -7.87 -25.28
C LEU A 44 20.14 -8.45 -24.02
N GLU A 45 20.87 -9.23 -23.22
CA GLU A 45 20.40 -9.75 -21.93
C GLU A 45 20.06 -8.60 -20.97
N ILE A 46 20.92 -7.57 -20.89
CA ILE A 46 20.65 -6.36 -20.09
C ILE A 46 19.40 -5.61 -20.58
N LEU A 47 19.21 -5.50 -21.90
CA LEU A 47 18.05 -4.83 -22.50
C LEU A 47 16.73 -5.58 -22.23
N ILE A 48 16.75 -6.91 -22.25
CA ILE A 48 15.56 -7.75 -22.05
C ILE A 48 15.12 -7.77 -20.58
N THR A 49 16.06 -7.65 -19.63
CA THR A 49 15.76 -7.87 -18.21
C THR A 49 15.06 -6.69 -17.53
N ASP A 50 15.06 -5.47 -18.10
CA ASP A 50 14.46 -4.30 -17.45
C ASP A 50 14.17 -3.15 -18.45
N LEU A 51 13.10 -3.25 -19.26
CA LEU A 51 12.76 -2.25 -20.29
C LEU A 51 12.39 -0.84 -19.76
N LYS A 52 12.39 -0.60 -18.44
CA LYS A 52 12.01 0.69 -17.82
C LYS A 52 12.96 1.16 -16.70
N SER A 53 14.27 0.92 -16.81
CA SER A 53 15.23 1.30 -15.78
C SER A 53 16.26 2.32 -16.27
N PHE A 54 16.49 3.41 -15.51
CA PHE A 54 17.61 4.36 -15.69
C PHE A 54 18.99 3.66 -15.78
N LYS A 55 19.07 2.39 -15.38
CA LYS A 55 20.20 1.48 -15.56
C LYS A 55 20.63 1.29 -17.00
N ILE A 56 19.70 1.12 -17.95
CA ILE A 56 20.04 0.95 -19.37
C ILE A 56 20.60 2.26 -19.92
N LEU A 57 19.92 3.37 -19.64
CA LEU A 57 20.36 4.69 -20.07
C LEU A 57 21.76 5.02 -19.52
N SER A 58 22.00 4.74 -18.24
CA SER A 58 23.31 4.95 -17.63
C SER A 58 24.38 4.01 -18.17
N GLY A 59 24.05 2.76 -18.48
CA GLY A 59 24.95 1.82 -19.16
C GLY A 59 25.36 2.30 -20.56
N ILE A 60 24.42 2.82 -21.35
CA ILE A 60 24.71 3.39 -22.68
C ILE A 60 25.63 4.61 -22.56
N ILE A 61 25.32 5.53 -21.65
CA ILE A 61 26.15 6.73 -21.40
C ILE A 61 27.57 6.30 -20.97
N GLY A 62 27.69 5.33 -20.06
CA GLY A 62 28.97 4.78 -19.63
C GLY A 62 29.76 4.13 -20.77
N GLY A 63 29.08 3.36 -21.63
CA GLY A 63 29.68 2.75 -22.81
C GLY A 63 30.22 3.78 -23.81
N VAL A 64 29.44 4.83 -24.10
CA VAL A 64 29.85 5.92 -25.00
C VAL A 64 31.04 6.69 -24.43
N LEU A 65 31.01 7.05 -23.14
CA LEU A 65 32.12 7.75 -22.49
C LEU A 65 33.41 6.92 -22.53
N PHE A 66 33.33 5.63 -22.22
CA PHE A 66 34.49 4.75 -22.24
C PHE A 66 34.97 4.41 -23.64
N LEU A 67 34.09 4.40 -24.64
CA LEU A 67 34.49 4.29 -26.05
C LEU A 67 35.33 5.52 -26.46
N ILE A 68 34.90 6.73 -26.08
CA ILE A 68 35.66 7.96 -26.32
C ILE A 68 37.00 7.92 -25.60
N ILE A 69 37.02 7.52 -24.32
CA ILE A 69 38.25 7.35 -23.54
C ILE A 69 39.18 6.32 -24.21
N SER A 70 38.63 5.19 -24.67
CA SER A 70 39.38 4.16 -25.37
C SER A 70 40.04 4.71 -26.63
N TYR A 71 39.33 5.55 -27.40
CA TYR A 71 39.88 6.20 -28.58
C TYR A 71 41.00 7.17 -28.25
N LEU A 72 40.82 7.98 -27.21
CA LEU A 72 41.84 8.93 -26.74
C LEU A 72 43.10 8.21 -26.23
N ILE A 73 42.96 7.06 -25.55
CA ILE A 73 44.09 6.25 -25.08
C ILE A 73 44.79 5.54 -26.25
N MET A 74 44.02 5.03 -27.22
CA MET A 74 44.56 4.25 -28.33
C MET A 74 45.26 5.14 -29.37
N SER A 75 44.84 6.40 -29.51
CA SER A 75 45.45 7.36 -30.45
C SER A 75 46.98 7.48 -30.30
N PRO A 76 47.56 7.78 -29.12
CA PRO A 76 49.02 7.82 -28.92
C PRO A 76 49.68 6.43 -28.92
N LEU A 77 48.94 5.37 -28.59
CA LEU A 77 49.45 3.99 -28.56
C LEU A 77 49.42 3.29 -29.92
N SER A 78 48.78 3.90 -30.92
CA SER A 78 48.59 3.33 -32.26
C SER A 78 49.90 3.02 -32.98
N SER A 79 50.99 3.71 -32.63
CA SER A 79 52.34 3.47 -33.12
C SER A 79 53.00 2.20 -32.54
N PHE A 80 52.57 1.76 -31.35
CA PHE A 80 53.11 0.58 -30.66
C PHE A 80 52.28 -0.68 -30.89
N ILE A 81 50.97 -0.54 -31.04
CA ILE A 81 50.04 -1.64 -31.31
C ILE A 81 49.64 -1.53 -32.77
N THR A 82 50.31 -2.24 -33.67
CA THR A 82 50.05 -2.15 -35.13
C THR A 82 48.94 -3.08 -35.61
N SER A 83 48.66 -4.15 -34.88
CA SER A 83 47.63 -5.12 -35.24
C SER A 83 46.22 -4.57 -34.99
N GLU A 84 45.50 -4.30 -36.08
CA GLU A 84 44.11 -3.82 -36.05
C GLU A 84 43.14 -4.69 -35.21
N PRO A 85 43.22 -6.03 -35.22
CA PRO A 85 42.30 -6.84 -34.40
C PRO A 85 42.54 -6.68 -32.89
N ILE A 86 43.78 -6.44 -32.47
CA ILE A 86 44.11 -6.20 -31.06
C ILE A 86 43.56 -4.85 -30.62
N LYS A 87 43.67 -3.81 -31.47
CA LYS A 87 43.03 -2.51 -31.20
C LYS A 87 41.52 -2.68 -31.02
N LEU A 88 40.88 -3.43 -31.93
CA LEU A 88 39.44 -3.69 -31.89
C LEU A 88 39.03 -4.46 -30.62
N ALA A 89 39.79 -5.47 -30.21
CA ALA A 89 39.55 -6.19 -28.97
C ALA A 89 39.66 -5.27 -27.74
N ILE A 90 40.66 -4.38 -27.71
CA ILE A 90 40.83 -3.41 -26.61
C ILE A 90 39.64 -2.42 -26.56
N TYR A 91 39.18 -1.92 -27.71
CA TYR A 91 37.97 -1.09 -27.77
C TYR A 91 36.76 -1.80 -27.16
N PHE A 92 36.51 -3.05 -27.53
CA PHE A 92 35.39 -3.81 -26.97
C PHE A 92 35.50 -4.02 -25.46
N VAL A 93 36.69 -4.36 -24.95
CA VAL A 93 36.91 -4.56 -23.52
C VAL A 93 36.67 -3.27 -22.73
N ILE A 94 37.22 -2.14 -23.18
CA ILE A 94 37.07 -0.86 -22.49
C ILE A 94 35.62 -0.37 -22.53
N THR A 95 34.94 -0.50 -23.68
CA THR A 95 33.51 -0.17 -23.80
C THR A 95 32.64 -1.07 -22.91
N TYR A 96 32.94 -2.36 -22.81
CA TYR A 96 32.22 -3.27 -21.91
C TYR A 96 32.35 -2.87 -20.44
N ILE A 97 33.56 -2.50 -20.01
CA ILE A 97 33.80 -1.96 -18.66
C ILE A 97 32.96 -0.70 -18.44
N GLY A 98 32.92 0.21 -19.42
CA GLY A 98 32.09 1.42 -19.35
C GLY A 98 30.60 1.14 -19.19
N ILE A 99 30.07 0.16 -19.93
CA ILE A 99 28.67 -0.26 -19.82
C ILE A 99 28.39 -0.82 -18.42
N LEU A 100 29.27 -1.67 -17.89
CA LEU A 100 29.12 -2.24 -16.54
C LEU A 100 29.17 -1.17 -15.45
N VAL A 101 30.12 -0.24 -15.55
CA VAL A 101 30.27 0.87 -14.59
C VAL A 101 29.03 1.78 -14.63
N GLY A 102 28.55 2.14 -15.82
CA GLY A 102 27.32 2.92 -15.99
C GLY A 102 26.10 2.18 -15.44
N TYR A 103 25.94 0.91 -15.78
CA TYR A 103 24.82 0.09 -15.31
C TYR A 103 24.79 -0.04 -13.77
N LYS A 104 25.95 -0.23 -13.14
CA LYS A 104 26.06 -0.35 -11.67
C LYS A 104 25.86 0.98 -10.96
N ASN A 105 26.31 2.09 -11.53
CA ASN A 105 26.23 3.43 -10.94
C ASN A 105 25.09 4.28 -11.50
N TYR A 106 23.97 3.65 -11.86
CA TYR A 106 22.82 4.31 -12.50
C TYR A 106 22.20 5.45 -11.69
N THR A 107 22.38 5.43 -10.37
CA THR A 107 21.90 6.47 -9.44
C THR A 107 22.50 7.84 -9.74
N ILE A 108 23.69 7.91 -10.34
CA ILE A 108 24.31 9.18 -10.76
C ILE A 108 23.46 9.83 -11.87
N VAL A 109 23.08 9.05 -12.88
CA VAL A 109 22.25 9.52 -14.00
C VAL A 109 20.83 9.85 -13.50
N GLU A 110 20.27 9.03 -12.62
CA GLU A 110 18.98 9.30 -11.97
C GLU A 110 18.99 10.63 -11.19
N ASN A 111 20.04 10.91 -10.41
CA ASN A 111 20.20 12.14 -9.65
C ASN A 111 20.42 13.39 -10.52
N LEU A 112 21.12 13.24 -11.66
CA LEU A 112 21.28 14.31 -12.65
C LEU A 112 19.96 14.62 -13.38
N PHE A 113 19.24 13.58 -13.82
CA PHE A 113 17.94 13.76 -14.48
C PHE A 113 16.88 14.33 -13.54
N SER A 114 16.81 13.87 -12.29
CA SER A 114 15.86 14.38 -11.30
C SER A 114 16.15 15.83 -10.86
N LYS A 115 17.39 16.31 -10.99
CA LYS A 115 17.73 17.74 -10.80
C LYS A 115 17.34 18.61 -11.99
N ILE A 116 17.33 18.05 -13.21
CA ILE A 116 16.99 18.76 -14.45
C ILE A 116 15.48 18.75 -14.71
N SER A 117 14.79 17.68 -14.34
CA SER A 117 13.33 17.62 -14.38
C SER A 117 12.75 18.25 -13.10
N LEU A 118 12.15 19.43 -13.22
CA LEU A 118 11.34 20.09 -12.17
C LEU A 118 10.10 19.29 -11.71
N VAL A 119 10.01 18.00 -12.05
CA VAL A 119 8.93 17.12 -11.63
C VAL A 119 9.55 16.05 -10.73
N PRO A 120 9.45 16.18 -9.40
CA PRO A 120 9.91 15.15 -8.50
C PRO A 120 9.00 13.94 -8.71
N VAL A 121 9.51 12.89 -9.38
CA VAL A 121 8.95 11.54 -9.28
C VAL A 121 9.32 11.01 -7.89
N LYS A 122 8.77 11.64 -6.85
CA LYS A 122 8.48 10.90 -5.64
C LYS A 122 7.41 9.92 -6.09
N THR A 123 7.68 8.62 -6.01
CA THR A 123 6.63 7.64 -5.72
C THR A 123 6.01 8.04 -4.38
N LYS A 124 5.20 9.11 -4.39
CA LYS A 124 4.22 9.37 -3.34
C LYS A 124 3.38 8.12 -3.38
N VAL A 125 3.54 7.26 -2.37
CA VAL A 125 2.48 6.34 -1.98
C VAL A 125 1.23 7.22 -1.92
N VAL A 126 0.36 7.13 -2.92
CA VAL A 126 -0.81 7.97 -3.02
C VAL A 126 -1.73 7.47 -1.92
N LYS A 127 -1.59 8.07 -0.73
CA LYS A 127 -2.47 7.72 0.38
C LYS A 127 -3.87 8.16 -0.02
N ILE A 128 -4.74 7.17 -0.18
CA ILE A 128 -6.11 7.36 -0.67
C ILE A 128 -6.85 8.32 0.27
N PRO A 129 -7.42 9.44 -0.22
CA PRO A 129 -8.12 10.39 0.65
C PRO A 129 -9.36 9.76 1.27
N LYS A 130 -9.70 10.21 2.47
CA LYS A 130 -10.83 9.72 3.27
C LYS A 130 -11.85 10.82 3.45
N ILE A 131 -13.00 10.70 2.81
CA ILE A 131 -14.08 11.69 2.85
C ILE A 131 -14.91 11.42 4.10
N ILE A 132 -15.05 12.43 4.96
CA ILE A 132 -15.79 12.32 6.22
C ILE A 132 -17.24 12.75 6.04
N ASP A 133 -18.15 11.94 6.58
CA ASP A 133 -19.59 12.22 6.71
C ASP A 133 -19.93 12.87 8.09
N THR A 134 -21.06 13.57 8.15
CA THR A 134 -21.65 14.18 9.35
C THR A 134 -21.84 13.17 10.47
N SER A 135 -22.33 11.96 10.14
CA SER A 135 -22.59 10.89 11.11
C SER A 135 -21.32 10.44 11.86
N THR A 136 -20.19 10.39 11.15
CA THR A 136 -18.86 10.06 11.71
C THR A 136 -18.37 11.10 12.69
N LEU A 137 -18.59 12.39 12.39
CA LEU A 137 -18.20 13.49 13.27
C LEU A 137 -19.00 13.49 14.58
N ILE A 138 -20.30 13.22 14.50
CA ILE A 138 -21.17 13.15 15.68
C ILE A 138 -20.77 11.98 16.59
N ASP A 139 -20.49 10.81 15.99
CA ASP A 139 -20.05 9.61 16.71
C ASP A 139 -18.72 9.85 17.46
N GLY A 140 -17.71 10.36 16.76
CA GLY A 140 -16.46 10.83 17.35
C GLY A 140 -15.36 9.77 17.56
N ARG A 141 -15.67 8.47 17.45
CA ARG A 141 -14.66 7.38 17.58
C ARG A 141 -13.56 7.44 16.52
N ILE A 142 -13.76 8.22 15.47
CA ILE A 142 -12.75 8.49 14.44
C ILE A 142 -11.46 9.06 15.03
N LEU A 143 -11.52 9.87 16.10
CA LEU A 143 -10.33 10.39 16.77
C LEU A 143 -9.50 9.26 17.39
N ASP A 144 -10.15 8.36 18.10
CA ASP A 144 -9.49 7.22 18.74
C ASP A 144 -8.86 6.30 17.69
N ILE A 145 -9.58 6.04 16.58
CA ILE A 145 -9.07 5.25 15.46
C ILE A 145 -7.83 5.90 14.83
N ILE A 146 -7.81 7.23 14.65
CA ILE A 146 -6.62 7.95 14.16
C ILE A 146 -5.47 7.82 15.18
N GLU A 147 -5.77 7.88 16.47
CA GLU A 147 -4.76 7.74 17.50
C GLU A 147 -4.11 6.35 17.52
N THR A 148 -4.87 5.29 17.27
CA THR A 148 -4.30 3.93 17.14
C THR A 148 -3.38 3.74 15.94
N GLY A 149 -3.45 4.62 14.93
CA GLY A 149 -2.64 4.51 13.71
C GLY A 149 -3.23 3.61 12.63
N PHE A 150 -4.45 3.09 12.81
CA PHE A 150 -5.14 2.25 11.81
C PHE A 150 -5.63 3.03 10.59
N LEU A 151 -5.75 4.36 10.68
CA LEU A 151 -6.21 5.19 9.58
C LEU A 151 -5.05 5.91 8.89
N GLU A 152 -5.04 5.85 7.56
CA GLU A 152 -4.05 6.52 6.72
C GLU A 152 -4.67 7.38 5.63
N GLY A 153 -3.90 8.38 5.18
CA GLY A 153 -4.26 9.30 4.10
C GLY A 153 -4.96 10.54 4.59
N GLU A 154 -5.04 11.55 3.73
CA GLU A 154 -5.65 12.83 4.07
C GLU A 154 -7.14 12.69 4.37
N LEU A 155 -7.60 13.31 5.47
CA LEU A 155 -9.01 13.45 5.78
C LEU A 155 -9.58 14.64 5.04
N VAL A 156 -10.62 14.41 4.25
CA VAL A 156 -11.32 15.42 3.46
C VAL A 156 -12.67 15.67 4.10
N ILE A 157 -12.89 16.90 4.56
CA ILE A 157 -14.13 17.32 5.22
C ILE A 157 -14.85 18.32 4.30
N PRO A 158 -15.96 17.91 3.67
CA PRO A 158 -16.66 18.78 2.72
C PRO A 158 -17.37 19.94 3.42
N THR A 159 -17.44 21.11 2.78
CA THR A 159 -18.16 22.27 3.33
C THR A 159 -19.65 22.01 3.53
N PHE A 160 -20.28 21.19 2.68
CA PHE A 160 -21.68 20.82 2.85
C PHE A 160 -21.94 19.96 4.10
N VAL A 161 -20.98 19.14 4.53
CA VAL A 161 -21.03 18.42 5.83
C VAL A 161 -20.94 19.40 7.00
N LEU A 162 -20.08 20.42 6.88
CA LEU A 162 -19.99 21.48 7.89
C LEU A 162 -21.32 22.24 8.03
N LYS A 163 -21.96 22.60 6.90
CA LYS A 163 -23.28 23.25 6.88
C LYS A 163 -24.36 22.37 7.52
N GLU A 164 -24.38 21.08 7.19
CA GLU A 164 -25.33 20.15 7.79
C GLU A 164 -25.13 20.04 9.32
N LEU A 165 -23.88 19.93 9.76
CA LEU A 165 -23.54 19.85 11.19
C LEU A 165 -23.94 21.12 11.96
N GLN A 166 -23.76 22.30 11.35
CA GLN A 166 -24.25 23.58 11.87
C GLN A 166 -25.78 23.61 11.98
N ASN A 167 -26.49 23.21 10.92
CA ASN A 167 -27.95 23.11 10.94
C ASN A 167 -28.46 22.18 12.05
N ILE A 168 -27.75 21.08 12.32
CA ILE A 168 -28.06 20.18 13.43
C ILE A 168 -27.80 20.85 14.78
N ALA A 169 -26.70 21.60 14.91
CA ALA A 169 -26.33 22.32 16.13
C ALA A 169 -27.31 23.45 16.49
N ASP A 170 -27.98 24.03 15.49
CA ASP A 170 -28.97 25.11 15.62
C ASP A 170 -30.42 24.61 15.71
N SER A 171 -30.64 23.29 15.71
CA SER A 171 -31.98 22.69 15.78
C SER A 171 -32.81 23.16 16.98
N HIS A 172 -34.15 23.19 16.90
CA HIS A 172 -34.99 23.46 18.08
C HIS A 172 -35.03 22.29 19.07
N GLU A 173 -34.67 21.09 18.63
CA GLU A 173 -34.64 19.90 19.47
C GLU A 173 -33.33 19.82 20.27
N HIS A 174 -33.43 19.76 21.60
CA HIS A 174 -32.27 19.77 22.49
C HIS A 174 -31.26 18.65 22.18
N LEU A 175 -31.74 17.42 21.95
CA LEU A 175 -30.87 16.28 21.67
C LEU A 175 -30.12 16.43 20.34
N ARG A 176 -30.78 16.89 19.27
CA ARG A 176 -30.13 17.17 17.98
C ARG A 176 -29.10 18.28 18.12
N ARG A 177 -29.41 19.38 18.83
CA ARG A 177 -28.41 20.44 19.12
C ARG A 177 -27.17 19.90 19.81
N GLN A 178 -27.35 19.09 20.86
CA GLN A 178 -26.22 18.50 21.59
C GLN A 178 -25.34 17.63 20.68
N LYS A 179 -25.95 16.83 19.79
CA LYS A 179 -25.23 16.03 18.80
C LYS A 179 -24.44 16.91 17.81
N GLY A 180 -25.06 17.99 17.29
CA GLY A 180 -24.38 18.93 16.39
C GLY A 180 -23.19 19.63 17.05
N LYS A 181 -23.38 20.14 18.28
CA LYS A 181 -22.30 20.75 19.08
C LYS A 181 -21.16 19.76 19.36
N ARG A 182 -21.50 18.50 19.69
CA ARG A 182 -20.50 17.42 19.85
C ARG A 182 -19.71 17.21 18.56
N GLY A 183 -20.36 17.09 17.42
CA GLY A 183 -19.66 16.91 16.15
C GLY A 183 -18.74 18.09 15.80
N LEU A 184 -19.16 19.33 16.08
CA LEU A 184 -18.31 20.52 15.88
C LEU A 184 -17.07 20.49 16.78
N SER A 185 -17.21 20.03 18.02
CA SER A 185 -16.08 19.82 18.93
C SER A 185 -15.11 18.74 18.43
N ILE A 186 -15.63 17.61 17.92
CA ILE A 186 -14.82 16.54 17.32
C ILE A 186 -14.07 17.07 16.09
N LEU A 187 -14.73 17.85 15.24
CA LEU A 187 -14.10 18.50 14.08
C LEU A 187 -12.92 19.38 14.49
N GLN A 188 -13.07 20.18 15.55
CA GLN A 188 -11.99 21.02 16.06
C GLN A 188 -10.80 20.16 16.50
N ARG A 189 -11.04 19.10 17.28
CA ARG A 189 -9.99 18.16 17.70
C ARG A 189 -9.33 17.46 16.51
N LEU A 190 -10.09 17.12 15.47
CA LEU A 190 -9.55 16.55 14.23
C LEU A 190 -8.61 17.53 13.50
N LYS A 191 -8.86 18.84 13.58
CA LYS A 191 -7.95 19.85 13.02
C LYS A 191 -6.69 20.07 13.86
N GLU A 192 -6.78 19.87 15.18
CA GLU A 192 -5.67 20.07 16.11
C GLU A 192 -4.69 18.89 16.15
N GLN A 193 -5.17 17.67 15.88
CA GLN A 193 -4.29 16.50 15.81
C GLN A 193 -3.29 16.61 14.64
N LYS A 194 -2.08 16.04 14.83
CA LYS A 194 -0.96 16.11 13.88
C LYS A 194 -0.64 14.78 13.19
N LYS A 195 -1.37 13.71 13.49
CA LYS A 195 -1.10 12.35 12.95
C LYS A 195 -1.48 12.27 11.47
N ILE A 196 -2.59 12.91 11.08
CA ILE A 196 -3.13 12.84 9.72
C ILE A 196 -3.48 14.25 9.22
N PRO A 197 -3.10 14.64 7.99
CA PRO A 197 -3.51 15.93 7.44
C PRO A 197 -5.03 15.98 7.25
N VAL A 198 -5.62 17.11 7.62
CA VAL A 198 -7.04 17.40 7.42
C VAL A 198 -7.21 18.55 6.46
N LYS A 199 -8.04 18.35 5.43
CA LYS A 199 -8.36 19.33 4.40
C LYS A 199 -9.87 19.59 4.40
N ILE A 200 -10.24 20.86 4.41
CA ILE A 200 -11.62 21.29 4.15
C ILE A 200 -11.79 21.40 2.63
N ASP A 201 -12.79 20.72 2.07
CA ASP A 201 -13.07 20.76 0.63
C ASP A 201 -14.29 21.61 0.32
N GLU A 202 -14.08 22.61 -0.54
CA GLU A 202 -15.11 23.58 -0.91
C GLU A 202 -15.94 23.17 -2.13
N THR A 203 -15.71 21.98 -2.69
CA THR A 203 -16.50 21.49 -3.83
C THR A 203 -17.95 21.26 -3.39
N ASP A 204 -18.87 22.03 -3.96
CA ASP A 204 -20.32 21.80 -3.81
C ASP A 204 -20.93 21.39 -5.16
N PHE A 205 -21.92 20.49 -5.11
CA PHE A 205 -22.63 20.00 -6.29
C PHE A 205 -24.07 20.53 -6.26
N HIS A 206 -24.26 21.70 -6.86
CA HIS A 206 -25.55 22.41 -6.88
C HIS A 206 -26.69 21.62 -7.54
N ASN A 207 -26.38 20.71 -8.47
CA ASN A 207 -27.37 19.89 -9.18
C ASN A 207 -27.76 18.60 -8.43
N ILE A 208 -27.31 18.41 -7.18
CA ILE A 208 -27.56 17.22 -6.38
C ILE A 208 -28.26 17.63 -5.09
N GLY A 209 -29.39 17.00 -4.81
CA GLY A 209 -30.25 17.37 -3.69
C GLY A 209 -29.78 16.82 -2.34
N THR A 210 -29.32 15.57 -2.30
CA THR A 210 -29.01 14.88 -1.03
C THR A 210 -27.52 14.99 -0.67
N VAL A 211 -27.21 15.11 0.62
CA VAL A 211 -25.83 15.14 1.12
C VAL A 211 -25.09 13.83 0.77
N ASP A 212 -25.78 12.71 0.89
CA ASP A 212 -25.27 11.37 0.57
C ASP A 212 -24.78 11.24 -0.88
N GLU A 213 -25.56 11.71 -1.85
CA GLU A 213 -25.15 11.71 -3.26
C GLU A 213 -23.95 12.64 -3.51
N LYS A 214 -23.88 13.78 -2.79
CA LYS A 214 -22.72 14.68 -2.85
C LYS A 214 -21.46 13.99 -2.33
N LEU A 215 -21.55 13.24 -1.23
CA LEU A 215 -20.45 12.44 -0.67
C LEU A 215 -19.95 11.39 -1.67
N VAL A 216 -20.87 10.62 -2.26
CA VAL A 216 -20.54 9.60 -3.28
C VAL A 216 -19.86 10.22 -4.48
N LYS A 217 -20.37 11.36 -4.99
CA LYS A 217 -19.76 12.05 -6.13
C LYS A 217 -18.40 12.65 -5.80
N LEU A 218 -18.24 13.19 -4.59
CA LEU A 218 -16.95 13.70 -4.13
C LEU A 218 -15.92 12.58 -4.01
N ALA A 219 -16.30 11.43 -3.45
CA ALA A 219 -15.44 10.27 -3.34
C ALA A 219 -14.99 9.75 -4.70
N LYS A 220 -15.90 9.68 -5.70
CA LYS A 220 -15.54 9.36 -7.09
C LYS A 220 -14.56 10.35 -7.69
N LYS A 221 -14.77 11.67 -7.50
CA LYS A 221 -13.88 12.73 -8.00
C LYS A 221 -12.46 12.58 -7.43
N TYR A 222 -12.34 12.29 -6.14
CA TYR A 222 -11.05 12.15 -5.46
C TYR A 222 -10.45 10.75 -5.51
N LYS A 223 -11.16 9.76 -6.10
CA LYS A 223 -10.84 8.33 -5.98
C LYS A 223 -10.58 7.94 -4.52
N GLY A 224 -11.38 8.50 -3.62
CA GLY A 224 -11.26 8.36 -2.17
C GLY A 224 -12.25 7.34 -1.61
N LYS A 225 -12.14 7.08 -0.31
CA LYS A 225 -13.09 6.24 0.44
C LYS A 225 -13.95 7.11 1.35
N ILE A 226 -15.20 6.73 1.58
CA ILE A 226 -16.09 7.44 2.51
C ILE A 226 -15.96 6.82 3.90
N ILE A 227 -15.90 7.65 4.95
CA ILE A 227 -16.02 7.20 6.35
C ILE A 227 -17.37 7.63 6.90
N THR A 228 -18.21 6.66 7.24
CA THR A 228 -19.58 6.88 7.74
C THR A 228 -19.91 5.91 8.88
N THR A 229 -20.90 6.26 9.71
CA THR A 229 -21.58 5.30 10.59
C THR A 229 -22.94 4.86 10.02
N ASP A 230 -23.44 5.54 8.98
CA ASP A 230 -24.72 5.25 8.34
C ASP A 230 -24.64 4.01 7.43
N HIS A 231 -25.52 3.06 7.69
CA HIS A 231 -25.63 1.81 6.95
C HIS A 231 -26.33 1.99 5.58
N ASN A 232 -27.22 2.98 5.44
CA ASN A 232 -27.86 3.29 4.17
C ASN A 232 -26.86 3.92 3.21
N LEU A 233 -26.05 4.88 3.67
CA LEU A 233 -24.99 5.48 2.86
C LEU A 233 -23.96 4.43 2.43
N LEU A 234 -23.62 3.47 3.31
CA LEU A 234 -22.77 2.33 2.95
C LEU A 234 -23.34 1.55 1.75
N LYS A 235 -24.60 1.11 1.83
CA LYS A 235 -25.24 0.35 0.75
C LYS A 235 -25.30 1.13 -0.56
N VAL A 236 -25.69 2.40 -0.50
CA VAL A 236 -25.80 3.26 -1.69
C VAL A 236 -24.43 3.49 -2.34
N ALA A 237 -23.40 3.74 -1.54
CA ALA A 237 -22.04 3.96 -2.03
C ALA A 237 -21.43 2.69 -2.64
N GLU A 238 -21.65 1.52 -2.05
CA GLU A 238 -21.19 0.23 -2.58
C GLU A 238 -21.80 -0.09 -3.95
N ILE A 239 -23.12 0.12 -4.12
CA ILE A 239 -23.81 -0.02 -5.42
C ILE A 239 -23.17 0.92 -6.47
N GLN A 240 -22.69 2.08 -6.04
CA GLN A 240 -22.05 3.08 -6.86
C GLN A 240 -20.55 2.85 -7.08
N ASN A 241 -20.00 1.70 -6.65
CA ASN A 241 -18.58 1.34 -6.68
C ASN A 241 -17.67 2.34 -5.98
N VAL A 242 -18.12 2.86 -4.83
CA VAL A 242 -17.32 3.68 -3.92
C VAL A 242 -17.05 2.89 -2.65
N GLU A 243 -15.77 2.74 -2.32
CA GLU A 243 -15.38 2.04 -1.09
C GLU A 243 -15.75 2.85 0.16
N VAL A 244 -16.28 2.15 1.16
CA VAL A 244 -16.74 2.74 2.42
C VAL A 244 -16.01 2.09 3.59
N LEU A 245 -15.55 2.92 4.52
CA LEU A 245 -15.01 2.51 5.81
C LEU A 245 -16.06 2.81 6.87
N ASN A 246 -16.86 1.80 7.23
CA ASN A 246 -17.90 1.97 8.22
C ASN A 246 -17.38 1.67 9.64
N ILE A 247 -17.48 2.67 10.53
CA ILE A 247 -16.93 2.57 11.90
C ILE A 247 -17.68 1.53 12.73
N ASN A 248 -18.98 1.35 12.51
CA ASN A 248 -19.76 0.31 13.20
C ASN A 248 -19.30 -1.09 12.77
N SER A 249 -19.04 -1.27 11.48
CA SER A 249 -18.51 -2.52 10.92
C SER A 249 -17.12 -2.83 11.48
N LEU A 250 -16.26 -1.81 11.59
CA LEU A 250 -14.95 -1.94 12.23
C LEU A 250 -15.08 -2.37 13.70
N ALA A 251 -15.98 -1.74 14.47
CA ALA A 251 -16.20 -2.10 15.86
C ALA A 251 -16.68 -3.54 16.03
N ILE A 252 -17.56 -4.03 15.14
CA ILE A 252 -18.01 -5.43 15.13
C ILE A 252 -16.85 -6.38 14.80
N ALA A 253 -16.01 -6.02 13.81
CA ALA A 253 -14.87 -6.84 13.40
C ALA A 253 -13.77 -6.94 14.48
N LEU A 254 -13.69 -5.95 15.38
CA LEU A 254 -12.74 -5.94 16.50
C LEU A 254 -13.25 -6.68 17.75
N ARG A 255 -14.50 -7.18 17.77
CA ARG A 255 -15.00 -7.97 18.90
C ARG A 255 -14.17 -9.24 19.05
N GLN A 256 -13.80 -9.56 20.28
CA GLN A 256 -13.00 -10.74 20.58
C GLN A 256 -13.73 -12.00 20.09
N THR A 257 -13.02 -12.81 19.32
CA THR A 257 -13.52 -14.12 18.90
C THR A 257 -13.23 -15.09 20.03
N VAL A 258 -14.30 -15.57 20.67
CA VAL A 258 -14.20 -16.64 21.66
C VAL A 258 -14.49 -17.99 21.01
N LEU A 259 -13.83 -19.05 21.47
CA LEU A 259 -13.96 -20.41 20.90
C LEU A 259 -14.56 -21.39 21.91
N PRO A 260 -15.32 -22.41 21.45
CA PRO A 260 -15.70 -23.53 22.29
C PRO A 260 -14.48 -24.17 22.97
N GLY A 261 -14.58 -24.43 24.28
CA GLY A 261 -13.49 -24.92 25.13
C GLY A 261 -12.63 -23.83 25.80
N GLU A 262 -12.76 -22.56 25.41
CA GLU A 262 -12.11 -21.46 26.14
C GLU A 262 -12.78 -21.25 27.50
N VAL A 263 -11.97 -20.81 28.47
CA VAL A 263 -12.42 -20.50 29.83
C VAL A 263 -12.42 -18.99 30.02
N LEU A 264 -13.54 -18.46 30.49
CA LEU A 264 -13.74 -17.04 30.75
C LEU A 264 -14.24 -16.85 32.19
N GLU A 265 -13.95 -15.69 32.78
CA GLU A 265 -14.61 -15.26 34.01
C GLU A 265 -15.81 -14.37 33.66
N ILE A 266 -16.99 -14.74 34.15
CA ILE A 266 -18.24 -14.02 33.89
C ILE A 266 -18.96 -13.77 35.21
N THR A 267 -19.40 -12.53 35.41
CA THR A 267 -20.35 -12.19 36.47
C THR A 267 -21.76 -12.51 36.01
N VAL A 268 -22.46 -13.37 36.73
CA VAL A 268 -23.86 -13.69 36.44
C VAL A 268 -24.73 -12.56 36.99
N VAL A 269 -25.45 -11.86 36.12
CA VAL A 269 -26.19 -10.64 36.48
C VAL A 269 -27.67 -10.91 36.71
N LYS A 270 -28.24 -11.88 35.99
CA LYS A 270 -29.67 -12.20 36.05
C LYS A 270 -30.00 -13.64 35.68
N GLU A 271 -31.22 -14.06 35.98
CA GLU A 271 -31.75 -15.36 35.54
C GLU A 271 -31.95 -15.40 34.01
N GLY A 272 -31.64 -16.56 33.41
CA GLY A 272 -31.85 -16.84 31.99
C GLY A 272 -33.29 -17.20 31.65
N LYS A 273 -33.53 -17.48 30.38
CA LYS A 273 -34.87 -17.79 29.88
C LYS A 273 -35.29 -19.23 30.19
N GLU A 274 -34.36 -20.16 30.11
CA GLU A 274 -34.61 -21.57 30.45
C GLU A 274 -34.34 -21.86 31.93
N HIS A 275 -34.90 -22.97 32.42
CA HIS A 275 -34.76 -23.37 33.82
C HIS A 275 -33.28 -23.50 34.24
N ASN A 276 -32.95 -22.95 35.42
CA ASN A 276 -31.61 -22.92 36.01
C ASN A 276 -30.53 -22.16 35.23
N GLN A 277 -30.84 -21.43 34.15
CA GLN A 277 -29.83 -20.61 33.47
C GLN A 277 -29.51 -19.32 34.23
N GLY A 278 -28.23 -18.92 34.17
CA GLY A 278 -27.78 -17.58 34.50
C GLY A 278 -27.37 -16.82 33.23
N VAL A 279 -27.42 -15.50 33.26
CA VAL A 279 -26.96 -14.64 32.16
C VAL A 279 -25.97 -13.60 32.67
N GLY A 280 -24.81 -13.55 32.03
CA GLY A 280 -23.82 -12.49 32.16
C GLY A 280 -23.56 -11.80 30.83
N TYR A 281 -22.68 -10.81 30.85
CA TYR A 281 -22.29 -10.03 29.67
C TYR A 281 -20.78 -9.88 29.63
N LEU A 282 -20.19 -10.01 28.44
CA LEU A 282 -18.82 -9.59 28.18
C LEU A 282 -18.72 -8.05 28.18
N GLU A 283 -17.49 -7.53 28.23
CA GLU A 283 -17.24 -6.09 28.19
C GLU A 283 -17.81 -5.40 26.93
N ASP A 284 -17.89 -6.14 25.82
CA ASP A 284 -18.47 -5.67 24.56
C ASP A 284 -20.01 -5.77 24.48
N GLY A 285 -20.64 -6.23 25.56
CA GLY A 285 -22.08 -6.43 25.67
C GLY A 285 -22.60 -7.76 25.11
N THR A 286 -21.72 -8.66 24.66
CA THR A 286 -22.14 -10.00 24.19
C THR A 286 -22.73 -10.80 25.34
N MET A 287 -23.92 -11.37 25.12
CA MET A 287 -24.65 -12.12 26.12
C MET A 287 -24.02 -13.52 26.31
N VAL A 288 -23.71 -13.87 27.55
CA VAL A 288 -23.20 -15.18 27.94
C VAL A 288 -24.26 -15.88 28.80
N VAL A 289 -24.78 -16.99 28.31
CA VAL A 289 -25.75 -17.84 29.00
C VAL A 289 -24.99 -18.98 29.68
N VAL A 290 -25.07 -19.04 31.00
CA VAL A 290 -24.40 -20.02 31.84
C VAL A 290 -25.40 -21.11 32.27
N GLU A 291 -25.15 -22.34 31.86
CA GLU A 291 -25.91 -23.51 32.31
C GLU A 291 -25.77 -23.69 33.83
N ASN A 292 -26.88 -23.95 34.52
CA ASN A 292 -26.95 -23.99 35.99
C ASN A 292 -26.48 -22.70 36.69
N GLY A 293 -26.43 -21.57 35.98
CA GLY A 293 -25.98 -20.28 36.51
C GLY A 293 -26.97 -19.56 37.43
N LYS A 294 -28.22 -20.03 37.58
CA LYS A 294 -29.24 -19.35 38.40
C LYS A 294 -28.83 -19.19 39.87
N SER A 295 -28.17 -20.19 40.45
CA SER A 295 -27.69 -20.12 41.84
C SER A 295 -26.48 -19.22 42.03
N LEU A 296 -25.85 -18.79 40.92
CA LEU A 296 -24.60 -18.01 40.91
C LEU A 296 -24.86 -16.52 40.62
N ILE A 297 -26.11 -16.08 40.62
CA ILE A 297 -26.47 -14.68 40.36
C ILE A 297 -25.80 -13.78 41.41
N GLY A 298 -25.06 -12.78 40.93
CA GLY A 298 -24.26 -11.85 41.73
C GLY A 298 -22.79 -12.27 41.89
N GLU A 299 -22.42 -13.49 41.48
CA GLU A 299 -21.05 -14.00 41.61
C GLU A 299 -20.30 -13.95 40.27
N THR A 300 -18.97 -13.80 40.36
CA THR A 300 -18.05 -13.95 39.22
C THR A 300 -17.50 -15.37 39.19
N VAL A 301 -17.81 -16.11 38.13
CA VAL A 301 -17.50 -17.54 38.02
C VAL A 301 -16.71 -17.85 36.76
N LYS A 302 -15.81 -18.83 36.86
CA LYS A 302 -15.10 -19.39 35.69
C LYS A 302 -16.01 -20.34 34.94
N VAL A 303 -16.23 -20.05 33.67
CA VAL A 303 -17.10 -20.83 32.78
C VAL A 303 -16.32 -21.28 31.55
N GLU A 304 -16.59 -22.50 31.10
CA GLU A 304 -16.09 -23.05 29.85
C GLU A 304 -17.14 -22.85 28.76
N ILE A 305 -16.74 -22.30 27.62
CA ILE A 305 -17.64 -22.05 26.49
C ILE A 305 -18.00 -23.38 25.83
N THR A 306 -19.30 -23.65 25.69
CA THR A 306 -19.81 -24.87 25.06
C THR A 306 -20.16 -24.65 23.60
N SER A 307 -20.85 -23.55 23.28
CA SER A 307 -21.30 -23.27 21.91
C SER A 307 -21.58 -21.78 21.69
N LEU A 308 -21.67 -21.41 20.41
CA LEU A 308 -21.95 -20.04 19.98
C LEU A 308 -23.21 -20.07 19.11
N LEU A 309 -24.15 -19.18 19.41
CA LEU A 309 -25.36 -18.97 18.61
C LEU A 309 -25.35 -17.55 18.04
N GLN A 310 -25.37 -17.44 16.72
CA GLN A 310 -25.54 -16.16 16.04
C GLN A 310 -27.04 -15.91 15.84
N THR A 311 -27.55 -14.79 16.33
CA THR A 311 -28.92 -14.30 16.09
C THR A 311 -28.89 -13.05 15.22
N GLU A 312 -30.06 -12.59 14.76
CA GLU A 312 -30.19 -11.35 13.98
C GLU A 312 -29.78 -10.11 14.78
N THR A 313 -29.93 -10.14 16.11
CA THR A 313 -29.64 -9.03 17.02
C THR A 313 -28.22 -9.06 17.60
N GLY A 314 -27.50 -10.18 17.44
CA GLY A 314 -26.15 -10.29 17.97
C GLY A 314 -25.65 -11.73 18.08
N ARG A 315 -24.68 -11.94 18.95
CA ARG A 315 -24.12 -13.26 19.26
C ARG A 315 -24.47 -13.60 20.71
N ILE A 316 -24.83 -14.86 20.94
CA ILE A 316 -25.06 -15.43 22.26
C ILE A 316 -24.02 -16.53 22.46
N ILE A 317 -23.32 -16.47 23.59
CA ILE A 317 -22.34 -17.48 23.99
C ILE A 317 -23.01 -18.38 25.02
N PHE A 318 -22.97 -19.69 24.80
CA PHE A 318 -23.37 -20.65 25.82
C PHE A 318 -22.13 -21.18 26.52
N ALA A 319 -22.20 -21.24 27.83
CA ALA A 319 -21.12 -21.70 28.67
C ALA A 319 -21.67 -22.56 29.82
N ARG A 320 -20.80 -23.38 30.40
CA ARG A 320 -21.09 -24.16 31.61
C ARG A 320 -20.06 -23.86 32.67
N GLN A 321 -20.42 -24.03 33.93
CA GLN A 321 -19.46 -23.92 35.02
C GLN A 321 -18.35 -24.97 34.85
N LYS A 322 -17.10 -24.56 35.09
CA LYS A 322 -15.94 -25.45 35.08
C LYS A 322 -15.74 -26.13 36.43
#